data_AF-A0A8T5N7K2-F1
#
_entry.id   AF-A0A8T5N7K2-F1
#
_cell.length_a   1.000
_cell.length_b   1.000
_cell.length_c   1.000
_cell.angle_alpha   90.00
_cell.angle_beta   90.00
_cell.angle_gamma   90.00
#
_symmetry.space_group_name_H-M   'P 1'
#
loop_
_entity.id
_entity.type
_entity.pdbx_description
1 polymer ?
#
loop_
_entity_poly.entity_id
_entity_poly.type
_entity_poly.pdbx_seq_one_letter_code
_entity_poly.pdbx_strand_id
1 'polypeptide(L)'
;MRSAKGFWLATAAVSCIVVGIFLASGAVVALSLPIVAYIGMMALLLESGEAKLEVKRSVSDTRIMAGDIIEVEITVRNLGPKIDLIEVKDRIPDHLVVKKGNNVALMSLDPGEEQSFSYTLGCPLRGRYVLDNMAITVMDTGRLHAARLDFRNKSEFSVVATVEPIRGVKIAPKKTRNWVGMIKSKRVGIGTEFYGLRDYVSGDELRKINWKASARSEGLLTNEFESECSGDATLILDARLEANVGLIESCSVEHGVRATSTIASQILKDKNRVGLIVLRDIIDEVYPAFGKRQFYKLSEHLLDVKPLGLLPFENVGWMVTGYFPLESQIIIISSLTDRDIITTIGDLCARGYDVVVISPSPIKLESCLVDDTPERTMASRILELERDNLISELSKYARIVDWDPDDPLANALRGVSASLNRR
;
A
#
# COMPACT_ATOMS: atom_id res chain seq x y z
N MET A 1 -29.21 -3.56 30.42
CA MET A 1 -29.61 -4.97 30.22
C MET A 1 -29.02 -5.79 31.37
N ARG A 2 -29.68 -6.85 31.84
CA ARG A 2 -29.13 -7.70 32.92
C ARG A 2 -27.94 -8.50 32.36
N SER A 3 -26.83 -8.57 33.10
CA SER A 3 -25.68 -9.37 32.69
C SER A 3 -25.98 -10.88 32.80
N ALA A 4 -25.21 -11.73 32.13
CA ALA A 4 -25.33 -13.18 32.27
C ALA A 4 -25.13 -13.62 33.74
N LYS A 5 -24.20 -12.99 34.47
CA LYS A 5 -23.95 -13.26 35.89
C LYS A 5 -25.18 -12.90 36.75
N GLY A 6 -25.80 -11.74 36.50
CA GLY A 6 -27.00 -11.31 37.21
C GLY A 6 -28.18 -12.27 36.97
N PHE A 7 -28.34 -12.76 35.73
CA PHE A 7 -29.35 -13.76 35.40
C PHE A 7 -29.11 -15.08 36.16
N TRP A 8 -27.90 -15.64 36.11
CA TRP A 8 -27.59 -16.92 36.78
C TRP A 8 -27.72 -16.85 38.30
N LEU A 9 -27.28 -15.74 38.92
CA LEU A 9 -27.45 -15.54 40.37
C LEU A 9 -28.93 -15.44 40.75
N ALA A 10 -29.74 -14.73 39.97
CA ALA A 10 -31.18 -14.66 40.20
C ALA A 10 -31.85 -16.03 40.04
N THR A 11 -31.50 -16.80 39.02
CA THR A 11 -32.04 -18.16 38.83
C THR A 11 -31.62 -19.11 39.94
N ALA A 12 -30.37 -19.02 40.43
CA ALA A 12 -29.88 -19.84 41.52
C ALA A 12 -30.62 -19.50 42.83
N ALA A 13 -30.81 -18.21 43.13
CA ALA A 13 -31.58 -17.77 44.29
C ALA A 13 -33.03 -18.29 44.25
N VAL A 14 -33.70 -18.15 43.10
CA VAL A 14 -35.08 -18.64 42.92
C VAL A 14 -35.15 -20.16 43.03
N SER A 15 -34.20 -20.89 42.45
CA SER A 15 -34.14 -22.36 42.53
C SER A 15 -33.98 -22.84 43.98
N CYS A 16 -33.10 -22.21 44.77
CA CYS A 16 -32.93 -22.54 46.19
C CYS A 16 -34.21 -22.28 46.98
N ILE A 17 -34.92 -21.19 46.70
CA ILE A 17 -36.21 -20.87 47.35
C ILE A 17 -37.26 -21.93 47.01
N VAL A 18 -37.44 -22.26 45.72
CA VAL A 18 -38.45 -23.22 45.26
C VAL A 18 -38.17 -24.62 45.80
N VAL A 19 -36.92 -25.10 45.72
CA VAL A 19 -36.52 -26.41 46.25
C VAL A 19 -36.66 -26.47 47.77
N GLY A 20 -36.29 -25.39 48.47
CA GLY A 20 -36.41 -25.32 49.93
C GLY A 20 -37.87 -25.35 50.41
N ILE A 21 -38.78 -24.67 49.70
CA ILE A 21 -40.22 -24.73 49.97
C ILE A 21 -40.76 -26.14 49.69
N PHE A 22 -40.39 -26.75 48.57
CA PHE A 22 -40.83 -28.10 48.20
C PHE A 22 -40.39 -29.17 49.20
N LEU A 23 -39.15 -29.07 49.70
CA LEU A 23 -38.59 -29.98 50.70
C LEU A 23 -38.98 -29.61 52.15
N ALA A 24 -39.76 -28.53 52.35
CA ALA A 24 -40.09 -27.97 53.66
C ALA A 24 -38.85 -27.73 54.57
N SER A 25 -37.70 -27.41 53.96
CA SER A 25 -36.42 -27.25 54.65
C SER A 25 -36.02 -25.78 54.71
N GLY A 26 -36.11 -25.19 55.89
CA GLY A 26 -35.66 -23.82 56.14
C GLY A 26 -34.17 -23.62 55.87
N ALA A 27 -33.35 -24.67 56.02
CA ALA A 27 -31.91 -24.62 55.74
C ALA A 27 -31.61 -24.35 54.25
N VAL A 28 -32.40 -24.93 53.33
CA VAL A 28 -32.22 -24.73 51.88
C VAL A 28 -32.69 -23.34 51.46
N VAL A 29 -33.77 -22.84 52.06
CA VAL A 29 -34.20 -21.44 51.85
C VAL A 29 -33.16 -20.45 52.36
N ALA A 30 -32.53 -20.74 53.51
CA ALA A 30 -31.48 -19.91 54.09
C ALA A 30 -30.25 -19.76 53.18
N LEU A 31 -29.97 -20.72 52.28
CA LEU A 31 -28.89 -20.60 51.30
C LEU A 31 -29.13 -19.52 50.24
N SER A 32 -30.39 -19.11 50.00
CA SER A 32 -30.69 -18.02 49.07
C SER A 32 -30.48 -16.62 49.65
N LEU A 33 -30.55 -16.47 50.98
CA LEU A 33 -30.40 -15.19 51.69
C LEU A 33 -29.13 -14.41 51.30
N PRO A 34 -27.92 -15.00 51.30
CA PRO A 34 -26.72 -14.27 50.90
C PRO A 34 -26.75 -13.81 49.44
N ILE A 35 -27.36 -14.57 48.54
CA ILE A 35 -27.47 -14.21 47.12
C ILE A 35 -28.46 -13.04 46.95
N VAL A 36 -29.62 -13.11 47.61
CA VAL A 36 -30.62 -12.04 47.58
C VAL A 36 -30.09 -10.77 48.25
N ALA A 37 -29.42 -10.90 49.38
CA ALA A 37 -28.77 -9.78 50.07
C ALA A 37 -27.69 -9.13 49.20
N TYR A 38 -26.87 -9.92 48.51
CA TYR A 38 -25.88 -9.41 47.57
C TYR A 38 -26.52 -8.66 46.39
N ILE A 39 -27.54 -9.23 45.74
CA ILE A 39 -28.25 -8.56 44.64
C ILE A 39 -28.92 -7.27 45.12
N GLY A 40 -29.58 -7.29 46.29
CA GLY A 40 -30.25 -6.12 46.87
C GLY A 40 -29.27 -5.02 47.26
N MET A 41 -28.14 -5.37 47.87
CA MET A 41 -27.08 -4.43 48.22
C MET A 41 -26.48 -3.78 46.96
N MET A 42 -26.21 -4.56 45.92
CA MET A 42 -25.72 -4.01 44.64
C MET A 42 -26.75 -3.12 43.94
N ALA A 43 -28.04 -3.46 44.01
CA ALA A 43 -29.11 -2.63 43.46
C ALA A 43 -29.25 -1.28 44.20
N LEU A 44 -28.99 -1.23 45.51
CA LEU A 44 -28.98 0.00 46.31
C LEU A 44 -27.76 0.87 46.03
N LEU A 45 -26.62 0.26 45.72
CA LEU A 45 -25.37 0.95 45.37
C LEU A 45 -25.34 1.47 43.92
N LEU A 46 -26.27 1.01 43.08
CA LEU A 46 -26.36 1.45 41.69
C LEU A 46 -26.89 2.89 41.61
N GLU A 47 -25.98 3.85 41.42
CA GLU A 47 -26.36 5.19 41.00
C GLU A 47 -27.07 5.11 39.63
N SER A 48 -28.39 5.27 39.67
CA SER A 48 -29.27 5.07 38.53
C SER A 48 -29.20 6.28 37.59
N GLY A 49 -28.12 6.39 36.82
CA GLY A 49 -28.07 7.33 35.70
C GLY A 49 -27.58 6.65 34.42
N GLU A 50 -28.12 7.10 33.29
CA GLU A 50 -27.64 6.67 31.98
C GLU A 50 -26.20 7.14 31.79
N ALA A 51 -25.32 6.21 31.39
CA ALA A 51 -23.94 6.53 31.08
C ALA A 51 -23.89 7.49 29.88
N LYS A 52 -23.44 8.73 30.13
CA LYS A 52 -23.18 9.73 29.09
C LYS A 52 -21.68 9.85 28.91
N LEU A 53 -21.19 9.41 27.76
CA LEU A 53 -19.76 9.32 27.47
C LEU A 53 -19.45 10.12 26.20
N GLU A 54 -18.35 10.86 26.24
CA GLU A 54 -17.72 11.43 25.06
C GLU A 54 -16.45 10.63 24.77
N VAL A 55 -16.31 10.12 23.54
CA VAL A 55 -15.21 9.23 23.16
C VAL A 55 -14.54 9.77 21.92
N LYS A 56 -13.25 10.05 22.03
CA LYS A 56 -12.41 10.54 20.94
C LYS A 56 -11.36 9.50 20.59
N ARG A 57 -11.09 9.38 19.30
CA ARG A 57 -10.05 8.54 18.75
C ARG A 57 -9.17 9.41 17.87
N SER A 58 -7.88 9.40 18.14
CA SER A 58 -6.86 10.02 17.32
C SER A 58 -5.92 8.94 16.80
N VAL A 59 -5.41 9.18 15.60
CA VAL A 59 -4.43 8.33 14.94
C VAL A 59 -3.23 9.21 14.63
N SER A 60 -2.01 8.72 14.88
CA SER A 60 -0.79 9.54 14.76
C SER A 60 -0.60 10.12 13.36
N ASP A 61 -0.94 9.35 12.33
CA ASP A 61 -0.77 9.70 10.92
C ASP A 61 -1.99 9.32 10.08
N THR A 62 -2.20 10.00 8.96
CA THR A 62 -3.28 9.65 8.01
C THR A 62 -2.76 8.95 6.77
N ARG A 63 -1.43 8.94 6.58
CA ARG A 63 -0.77 8.31 5.43
C ARG A 63 0.59 7.76 5.85
N ILE A 64 0.70 6.43 5.84
CA ILE A 64 1.91 5.69 6.23
C ILE A 64 2.31 4.70 5.12
N MET A 65 3.49 4.11 5.19
CA MET A 65 3.89 3.06 4.27
C MET A 65 3.52 1.67 4.81
N ALA A 66 3.34 0.71 3.92
CA ALA A 66 3.15 -0.69 4.30
C ALA A 66 4.35 -1.19 5.12
N GLY A 67 4.07 -1.90 6.22
CA GLY A 67 5.08 -2.32 7.20
C GLY A 67 5.33 -1.33 8.32
N ASP A 68 4.88 -0.07 8.20
CA ASP A 68 4.98 0.90 9.29
C ASP A 68 3.98 0.59 10.41
N ILE A 69 4.23 1.21 11.57
CA ILE A 69 3.35 1.19 12.73
C ILE A 69 2.68 2.54 12.91
N ILE A 70 1.47 2.52 13.47
CA ILE A 70 0.68 3.71 13.75
C ILE A 70 0.20 3.67 15.20
N GLU A 71 0.23 4.82 15.86
CA GLU A 71 -0.26 4.93 17.23
C GLU A 71 -1.72 5.38 17.22
N VAL A 72 -2.56 4.65 17.94
CA VAL A 72 -3.97 4.98 18.15
C VAL A 72 -4.13 5.36 19.61
N GLU A 73 -4.65 6.56 19.85
CA GLU A 73 -5.00 7.04 21.19
C GLU A 73 -6.52 7.17 21.29
N ILE A 74 -7.07 6.61 22.35
CA ILE A 74 -8.50 6.68 22.66
C ILE A 74 -8.65 7.40 23.99
N THR A 75 -9.48 8.43 23.96
CA THR A 75 -9.79 9.25 25.12
C THR A 75 -11.26 9.16 25.43
N VAL A 76 -11.58 8.84 26.68
CA VAL A 76 -12.93 8.60 27.17
C VAL A 76 -13.20 9.58 28.30
N ARG A 77 -14.26 10.37 28.15
CA ARG A 77 -14.69 11.34 29.14
C ARG A 77 -16.09 11.02 29.63
N ASN A 78 -16.27 11.00 30.96
CA ASN A 78 -17.56 10.79 31.58
C ASN A 78 -18.30 12.12 31.78
N LEU A 79 -19.48 12.24 31.17
CA LEU A 79 -20.38 13.39 31.30
C LEU A 79 -21.62 13.08 32.18
N GLY A 80 -21.67 11.88 32.76
CA GLY A 80 -22.78 11.37 33.56
C GLY A 80 -22.39 11.11 35.03
N PRO A 81 -23.14 10.23 35.73
CA PRO A 81 -22.80 9.80 37.09
C PRO A 81 -21.52 8.95 37.11
N LYS A 82 -21.06 8.58 38.30
CA LYS A 82 -19.86 7.74 38.46
C LYS A 82 -20.02 6.40 37.73
N ILE A 83 -18.97 5.97 37.04
CA ILE A 83 -18.89 4.67 36.37
C ILE A 83 -17.79 3.84 37.03
N ASP A 84 -18.19 2.76 37.71
CA ASP A 84 -17.26 1.89 38.43
C ASP A 84 -16.34 1.10 37.50
N LEU A 85 -16.89 0.56 36.41
CA LEU A 85 -16.15 -0.24 35.45
C LEU A 85 -16.66 -0.01 34.03
N ILE A 86 -15.77 0.40 33.15
CA ILE A 86 -16.02 0.51 31.73
C ILE A 86 -14.97 -0.29 30.96
N GLU A 87 -15.44 -1.16 30.07
CA GLU A 87 -14.62 -1.86 29.10
C GLU A 87 -14.75 -1.18 27.74
N VAL A 88 -13.65 -0.64 27.26
CA VAL A 88 -13.57 -0.01 25.94
C VAL A 88 -12.78 -0.93 25.03
N LYS A 89 -13.46 -1.52 24.05
CA LYS A 89 -12.86 -2.39 23.06
C LYS A 89 -12.94 -1.75 21.69
N ASP A 90 -11.79 -1.41 21.15
CA ASP A 90 -11.70 -0.92 19.79
C ASP A 90 -11.73 -2.10 18.79
N ARG A 91 -12.63 -2.04 17.79
CA ARG A 91 -12.70 -3.07 16.75
C ARG A 91 -11.84 -2.65 15.58
N ILE A 92 -10.82 -3.46 15.34
CA ILE A 92 -9.83 -3.24 14.30
C ILE A 92 -10.10 -4.24 13.15
N PRO A 93 -9.96 -3.83 11.87
CA PRO A 93 -9.97 -4.74 10.73
C PRO A 93 -8.97 -5.90 10.85
N ASP A 94 -9.33 -7.08 10.32
CA ASP A 94 -8.55 -8.33 10.46
C ASP A 94 -7.12 -8.27 9.88
N HIS A 95 -6.88 -7.36 8.94
CA HIS A 95 -5.58 -7.18 8.28
C HIS A 95 -4.59 -6.34 9.09
N LEU A 96 -5.03 -5.71 10.19
CA LEU A 96 -4.17 -4.91 11.06
C LEU A 96 -3.86 -5.69 12.33
N VAL A 97 -2.62 -5.55 12.81
CA VAL A 97 -2.15 -6.33 13.97
C VAL A 97 -1.76 -5.40 15.09
N VAL A 98 -2.31 -5.60 16.30
CA VAL A 98 -1.84 -4.89 17.50
C VAL A 98 -0.42 -5.35 17.81
N LYS A 99 0.57 -4.45 17.71
CA LYS A 99 1.98 -4.75 17.95
C LYS A 99 2.40 -4.50 19.39
N LYS A 100 1.91 -3.42 20.00
CA LYS A 100 2.15 -3.07 21.41
C LYS A 100 0.89 -2.50 22.04
N GLY A 101 0.74 -2.72 23.36
CA GLY A 101 -0.44 -2.31 24.11
C GLY A 101 -1.62 -3.24 23.86
N ASN A 102 -2.80 -2.81 24.32
CA ASN A 102 -4.05 -3.53 24.15
C ASN A 102 -5.08 -2.59 23.52
N ASN A 103 -5.80 -3.07 22.50
CA ASN A 103 -6.98 -2.39 21.96
C ASN A 103 -8.23 -2.53 22.86
N VAL A 104 -8.03 -3.02 24.08
CA VAL A 104 -9.04 -3.17 25.12
C VAL A 104 -8.50 -2.54 26.40
N ALA A 105 -9.27 -1.62 26.97
CA ALA A 105 -8.96 -0.99 28.25
C ALA A 105 -10.12 -1.19 29.23
N LEU A 106 -9.76 -1.44 30.49
CA LEU A 106 -10.67 -1.44 31.62
C LEU A 106 -10.33 -0.23 32.48
N MET A 107 -11.31 0.60 32.78
CA MET A 107 -11.12 1.79 33.60
C MET A 107 -12.34 2.06 34.49
N SER A 108 -12.18 2.98 35.44
CA SER A 108 -13.25 3.58 36.23
C SER A 108 -13.22 5.08 35.96
N LEU A 109 -14.39 5.72 35.86
CA LEU A 109 -14.48 7.15 35.56
C LEU A 109 -15.44 7.84 36.52
N ASP A 110 -14.91 8.74 37.34
CA ASP A 110 -15.71 9.67 38.14
C ASP A 110 -16.42 10.72 37.25
N PRO A 111 -17.45 11.42 37.76
CA PRO A 111 -18.13 12.45 37.01
C PRO A 111 -17.17 13.55 36.52
N GLY A 112 -17.12 13.77 35.20
CA GLY A 112 -16.23 14.74 34.57
C GLY A 112 -14.79 14.26 34.34
N GLU A 113 -14.42 13.07 34.83
CA GLU A 113 -13.09 12.49 34.64
C GLU A 113 -12.85 12.09 33.18
N GLU A 114 -11.61 12.23 32.75
CA GLU A 114 -11.12 11.88 31.42
C GLU A 114 -9.90 10.96 31.58
N GLN A 115 -9.94 9.81 30.92
CA GLN A 115 -8.81 8.89 30.85
C GLN A 115 -8.54 8.50 29.40
N SER A 116 -7.26 8.30 29.08
CA SER A 116 -6.82 7.84 27.77
C SER A 116 -5.97 6.58 27.86
N PHE A 117 -5.97 5.82 26.77
CA PHE A 117 -5.05 4.72 26.56
C PHE A 117 -4.62 4.70 25.10
N SER A 118 -3.38 4.26 24.84
CA SER A 118 -2.86 4.11 23.50
C SER A 118 -2.39 2.69 23.21
N TYR A 119 -2.42 2.33 21.94
CA TYR A 119 -1.90 1.08 21.42
C TYR A 119 -1.33 1.29 20.02
N THR A 120 -0.44 0.40 19.59
CA THR A 120 0.17 0.50 18.26
C THR A 120 -0.36 -0.57 17.32
N LEU A 121 -0.70 -0.16 16.11
CA LEU A 121 -1.13 -1.03 15.02
C LEU A 121 -0.01 -1.18 14.00
N GLY A 122 0.33 -2.41 13.65
CA GLY A 122 1.14 -2.74 12.49
C GLY A 122 0.26 -2.86 11.26
N CYS A 123 0.69 -2.23 10.17
CA CYS A 123 -0.05 -2.15 8.92
C CYS A 123 0.69 -2.91 7.80
N PRO A 124 0.60 -4.25 7.73
CA PRO A 124 1.39 -5.04 6.79
C PRO A 124 0.97 -4.82 5.33
N LEU A 125 -0.33 -4.66 5.08
CA LEU A 125 -0.91 -4.54 3.75
C LEU A 125 -1.22 -3.09 3.39
N ARG A 126 -0.93 -2.72 2.13
CA ARG A 126 -1.38 -1.43 1.58
C ARG A 126 -2.90 -1.39 1.48
N GLY A 127 -3.48 -0.19 1.56
CA GLY A 127 -4.91 0.00 1.39
C GLY A 127 -5.48 1.15 2.19
N ARG A 128 -6.80 1.33 2.07
CA ARG A 128 -7.60 2.31 2.79
C ARG A 128 -8.21 1.62 4.02
N TYR A 129 -7.91 2.13 5.21
CA TYR A 129 -8.41 1.58 6.46
C TYR A 129 -9.33 2.57 7.16
N VAL A 130 -10.44 2.04 7.69
CA VAL A 130 -11.41 2.80 8.46
C VAL A 130 -11.61 2.10 9.79
N LEU A 131 -11.29 2.79 10.87
CA LEU A 131 -11.63 2.38 12.22
C LEU A 131 -12.95 3.07 12.59
N ASP A 132 -14.07 2.36 12.55
CA ASP A 132 -15.40 2.96 12.75
C ASP A 132 -15.99 2.60 14.12
N ASN A 133 -16.10 1.30 14.39
CA ASN A 133 -16.89 0.80 15.51
C ASN A 133 -16.04 0.59 16.76
N MET A 134 -16.45 1.19 17.87
CA MET A 134 -15.92 0.90 19.19
C MET A 134 -17.03 0.30 20.06
N ALA A 135 -16.75 -0.83 20.70
CA ALA A 135 -17.68 -1.47 21.61
C ALA A 135 -17.35 -1.05 23.03
N ILE A 136 -18.30 -0.37 23.68
CA ILE A 136 -18.15 0.10 25.04
C ILE A 136 -19.13 -0.66 25.91
N THR A 137 -18.64 -1.30 26.96
CA THR A 137 -19.48 -2.01 27.92
C THR A 137 -19.32 -1.36 29.28
N VAL A 138 -20.37 -0.70 29.74
CA VAL A 138 -20.45 -0.13 31.08
C VAL A 138 -20.98 -1.19 32.02
N MET A 139 -20.28 -1.44 33.11
CA MET A 139 -20.59 -2.45 34.11
C MET A 139 -20.65 -1.82 35.50
N ASP A 140 -21.52 -2.35 36.36
CA ASP A 140 -21.51 -2.06 37.79
C ASP A 140 -20.37 -2.82 38.50
N THR A 141 -19.98 -2.38 39.71
CA THR A 141 -18.97 -3.07 40.55
C THR A 141 -19.26 -4.57 40.70
N GLY A 142 -20.53 -4.97 40.77
CA GLY A 142 -20.96 -6.37 40.90
C GLY A 142 -20.97 -7.18 39.60
N ARG A 143 -20.82 -6.55 38.43
CA ARG A 143 -21.09 -7.09 37.09
C ARG A 143 -22.49 -7.72 36.97
N LEU A 144 -23.49 -7.22 37.69
CA LEU A 144 -24.88 -7.65 37.60
C LEU A 144 -25.62 -6.94 36.46
N HIS A 145 -25.17 -5.73 36.12
CA HIS A 145 -25.72 -4.90 35.06
C HIS A 145 -24.64 -4.60 34.03
N ALA A 146 -25.00 -4.77 32.75
CA ALA A 146 -24.14 -4.40 31.64
C ALA A 146 -24.98 -3.60 30.64
N ALA A 147 -24.47 -2.41 30.29
CA ALA A 147 -24.98 -1.62 29.19
C ALA A 147 -23.93 -1.62 28.09
N ARG A 148 -24.29 -2.14 26.92
CA ARG A 148 -23.45 -2.09 25.73
C ARG A 148 -23.83 -0.87 24.91
N LEU A 149 -22.86 -0.01 24.67
CA LEU A 149 -22.96 1.16 23.82
C LEU A 149 -22.02 0.93 22.63
N ASP A 150 -22.56 1.01 21.42
CA ASP A 150 -21.73 0.99 20.21
C ASP A 150 -21.51 2.44 19.77
N PHE A 151 -20.26 2.88 19.79
CA PHE A 151 -19.87 4.21 19.34
C PHE A 151 -19.30 4.12 17.93
N ARG A 152 -19.84 4.94 17.03
CA ARG A 152 -19.29 5.15 15.68
C ARG A 152 -18.41 6.38 15.71
N ASN A 153 -17.11 6.16 15.62
CA ASN A 153 -16.12 7.22 15.53
C ASN A 153 -15.16 6.84 14.42
N LYS A 154 -15.41 7.38 13.22
CA LYS A 154 -14.66 7.09 12.00
C LYS A 154 -13.32 7.79 12.02
N SER A 155 -12.26 7.00 12.14
CA SER A 155 -10.89 7.44 11.88
C SER A 155 -10.37 6.70 10.66
N GLU A 156 -9.96 7.46 9.64
CA GLU A 156 -9.51 6.91 8.35
C GLU A 156 -8.02 7.18 8.15
N PHE A 157 -7.30 6.18 7.65
CA PHE A 157 -5.91 6.34 7.26
C PHE A 157 -5.60 5.46 6.04
N SER A 158 -4.52 5.82 5.34
CA SER A 158 -4.09 5.19 4.11
C SER A 158 -2.69 4.60 4.27
N VAL A 159 -2.53 3.36 3.83
CA VAL A 159 -1.26 2.65 3.82
C VAL A 159 -0.82 2.54 2.36
N VAL A 160 0.24 3.27 1.99
CA VAL A 160 0.79 3.26 0.63
C VAL A 160 1.88 2.19 0.49
N ALA A 161 2.15 1.79 -0.74
CA ALA A 161 3.26 0.89 -1.03
C ALA A 161 4.61 1.50 -0.60
N THR A 162 5.52 0.66 -0.12
CA THR A 162 6.88 1.05 0.22
C THR A 162 7.66 1.49 -1.02
N VAL A 163 8.60 2.42 -0.82
CA VAL A 163 9.47 2.94 -1.88
C VAL A 163 10.91 2.67 -1.49
N GLU A 164 11.61 1.87 -2.29
CA GLU A 164 13.02 1.61 -2.07
C GLU A 164 13.91 2.75 -2.62
N PRO A 165 15.00 3.11 -1.93
CA PRO A 165 15.96 4.05 -2.47
C PRO A 165 16.82 3.38 -3.56
N ILE A 166 16.49 3.64 -4.83
CA ILE A 166 17.34 3.25 -5.95
C ILE A 166 18.41 4.32 -6.21
N ARG A 167 19.67 3.92 -6.38
CA ARG A 167 20.77 4.81 -6.81
C ARG A 167 21.41 4.27 -8.08
N GLY A 168 21.66 5.14 -9.05
CA GLY A 168 22.47 4.82 -10.24
C GLY A 168 21.74 4.09 -11.37
N VAL A 169 20.41 3.99 -11.33
CA VAL A 169 19.62 3.46 -12.45
C VAL A 169 19.12 4.65 -13.27
N LYS A 170 19.68 4.84 -14.46
CA LYS A 170 19.19 5.85 -15.41
C LYS A 170 18.09 5.22 -16.25
N ILE A 171 16.86 5.67 -16.04
CA ILE A 171 15.72 5.34 -16.90
C ILE A 171 15.70 6.41 -17.98
N ALA A 172 16.34 6.11 -19.11
CA ALA A 172 16.49 7.03 -20.23
C ALA A 172 15.85 6.43 -21.49
N PRO A 173 14.65 6.85 -21.90
CA PRO A 173 14.09 6.50 -23.20
C PRO A 173 15.05 6.82 -24.35
N LYS A 174 14.96 6.01 -25.41
CA LYS A 174 15.78 6.12 -26.63
C LYS A 174 15.62 7.46 -27.36
N LYS A 175 14.49 8.14 -27.22
CA LYS A 175 14.32 9.52 -27.70
C LYS A 175 13.79 10.44 -26.61
N THR A 176 14.31 11.64 -26.70
CA THR A 176 14.19 12.75 -25.78
C THR A 176 13.26 13.81 -26.39
N ARG A 177 12.33 14.36 -25.61
CA ARG A 177 11.44 15.45 -26.05
C ARG A 177 11.90 16.80 -25.49
N ASN A 178 11.58 17.89 -26.19
CA ASN A 178 11.95 19.27 -25.82
C ASN A 178 11.15 19.78 -24.60
N TRP A 179 11.26 19.08 -23.48
CA TRP A 179 10.83 19.49 -22.15
C TRP A 179 12.06 19.46 -21.25
N VAL A 180 12.17 20.42 -20.33
CA VAL A 180 13.29 20.48 -19.38
C VAL A 180 13.31 19.20 -18.53
N GLY A 181 14.36 18.39 -18.66
CA GLY A 181 14.55 17.10 -17.98
C GLY A 181 16.04 16.76 -17.85
N MET A 182 16.40 15.69 -17.14
CA MET A 182 17.82 15.32 -16.92
C MET A 182 18.40 14.38 -17.98
N ILE A 183 17.64 14.03 -19.03
CA ILE A 183 18.15 13.19 -20.11
C ILE A 183 18.84 14.07 -21.15
N LYS A 184 20.12 13.79 -21.37
CA LYS A 184 20.94 14.45 -22.39
C LYS A 184 20.51 13.95 -23.77
N SER A 185 20.16 14.87 -24.65
CA SER A 185 19.78 14.59 -26.02
C SER A 185 20.91 15.04 -26.94
N LYS A 186 21.42 14.18 -27.85
CA LYS A 186 22.46 14.52 -28.85
C LYS A 186 22.01 15.55 -29.91
N ARG A 187 20.98 16.35 -29.63
CA ARG A 187 20.45 17.40 -30.50
C ARG A 187 20.76 18.76 -29.89
N VAL A 188 21.11 19.72 -30.73
CA VAL A 188 21.26 21.13 -30.36
C VAL A 188 19.94 21.65 -29.76
N GLY A 189 19.99 22.31 -28.60
CA GLY A 189 18.81 22.95 -28.01
C GLY A 189 19.06 23.72 -26.71
N ILE A 190 18.01 23.84 -25.89
CA ILE A 190 18.01 24.66 -24.67
C ILE A 190 18.48 23.79 -23.50
N GLY A 191 19.79 23.62 -23.33
CA GLY A 191 20.36 23.04 -22.11
C GLY A 191 21.56 23.82 -21.63
N THR A 192 22.24 23.28 -20.62
CA THR A 192 23.35 23.96 -19.94
C THR A 192 24.73 23.44 -20.32
N GLU A 193 24.83 22.24 -20.91
CA GLU A 193 26.11 21.66 -21.34
C GLU A 193 26.48 22.06 -22.78
N PHE A 194 27.76 22.37 -22.98
CA PHE A 194 28.30 22.76 -24.29
C PHE A 194 28.27 21.59 -25.27
N TYR A 195 27.63 21.79 -26.42
CA TYR A 195 27.55 20.82 -27.51
C TYR A 195 28.56 21.13 -28.62
N GLY A 196 28.68 22.40 -29.01
CA GLY A 196 29.56 22.82 -30.10
C GLY A 196 29.56 24.33 -30.35
N LEU A 197 30.26 24.74 -31.41
CA LEU A 197 30.29 26.12 -31.90
C LEU A 197 29.66 26.15 -33.28
N ARG A 198 28.85 27.19 -33.54
CA ARG A 198 28.40 27.53 -34.89
C ARG A 198 28.61 29.01 -35.18
N ASP A 199 28.51 29.38 -36.45
CA ASP A 199 28.52 30.77 -36.87
C ASP A 199 27.30 31.51 -36.30
N TYR A 200 27.55 32.72 -35.82
CA TYR A 200 26.53 33.64 -35.33
C TYR A 200 25.60 34.06 -36.48
N VAL A 201 24.30 33.98 -36.23
CA VAL A 201 23.27 34.47 -37.14
C VAL A 201 22.55 35.63 -36.47
N SER A 202 22.26 36.68 -37.24
CA SER A 202 21.50 37.83 -36.76
C SER A 202 20.15 37.39 -36.18
N GLY A 203 19.97 37.60 -34.87
CA GLY A 203 18.82 37.12 -34.10
C GLY A 203 19.21 36.23 -32.91
N ASP A 204 20.45 35.73 -32.89
CA ASP A 204 20.99 34.97 -31.76
C ASP A 204 21.18 35.83 -30.50
N GLU A 205 20.97 35.24 -29.33
CA GLU A 205 21.22 35.91 -28.05
C GLU A 205 22.71 36.24 -27.87
N LEU A 206 23.05 37.52 -27.70
CA LEU A 206 24.44 37.99 -27.51
C LEU A 206 25.16 37.31 -26.33
N ARG A 207 24.42 36.88 -25.30
CA ARG A 207 24.99 36.17 -24.14
C ARG A 207 25.57 34.80 -24.50
N LYS A 208 25.13 34.20 -25.61
CA LYS A 208 25.61 32.89 -26.09
C LYS A 208 26.84 33.01 -26.98
N ILE A 209 27.27 34.23 -27.36
CA ILE A 209 28.50 34.44 -28.15
C ILE A 209 29.72 33.99 -27.35
N ASN A 210 30.52 33.10 -27.93
CA ASN A 210 31.79 32.68 -27.38
C ASN A 210 32.88 33.67 -27.79
N TRP A 211 33.05 34.74 -27.02
CA TRP A 211 34.03 35.79 -27.31
C TRP A 211 35.47 35.26 -27.43
N LYS A 212 35.82 34.23 -26.65
CA LYS A 212 37.17 33.63 -26.68
C LYS A 212 37.43 32.83 -27.96
N ALA A 213 36.43 32.09 -28.45
CA ALA A 213 36.51 31.37 -29.72
C ALA A 213 36.45 32.34 -30.91
N SER A 214 35.57 33.35 -30.84
CA SER A 214 35.42 34.38 -31.87
C SER A 214 36.69 35.22 -32.05
N ALA A 215 37.43 35.51 -30.97
CA ALA A 215 38.70 36.24 -31.04
C ALA A 215 39.83 35.49 -31.79
N ARG A 216 39.64 34.19 -32.07
CA ARG A 216 40.61 33.35 -32.80
C ARG A 216 40.09 32.88 -34.16
N SER A 217 38.90 33.34 -34.57
CA SER A 217 38.23 33.01 -35.81
C SER A 217 37.97 34.27 -36.63
N GLU A 218 37.70 34.14 -37.93
CA GLU A 218 37.36 35.27 -38.80
C GLU A 218 35.90 35.76 -38.65
N GLY A 219 35.12 35.13 -37.76
CA GLY A 219 33.71 35.44 -37.53
C GLY A 219 33.26 35.25 -36.07
N LEU A 220 32.08 35.77 -35.76
CA LEU A 220 31.43 35.58 -34.47
C LEU A 220 30.90 34.15 -34.35
N LEU A 221 31.28 33.46 -33.29
CA LEU A 221 30.84 32.10 -32.98
C LEU A 221 29.91 32.10 -31.77
N THR A 222 28.80 31.37 -31.89
CA THR A 222 27.80 31.18 -30.82
C THR A 222 27.95 29.78 -30.22
N ASN A 223 27.90 29.68 -28.89
CA ASN A 223 27.84 28.39 -28.19
C ASN A 223 26.50 27.71 -28.45
N GLU A 224 26.56 26.49 -28.97
CA GLU A 224 25.43 25.57 -28.99
C GLU A 224 25.45 24.70 -27.74
N PHE A 225 24.29 24.52 -27.13
CA PHE A 225 24.12 23.70 -25.94
C PHE A 225 23.38 22.41 -26.29
N GLU A 226 23.69 21.34 -25.57
CA GLU A 226 23.00 20.07 -25.69
C GLU A 226 21.56 20.26 -25.16
N SER A 227 20.55 19.72 -25.85
CA SER A 227 19.17 19.82 -25.34
C SER A 227 18.99 19.00 -24.07
N GLU A 228 18.60 19.66 -22.97
CA GLU A 228 18.05 18.98 -21.80
C GLU A 228 16.63 18.55 -22.14
N CYS A 229 16.43 17.25 -22.23
CA CYS A 229 15.15 16.68 -22.62
C CYS A 229 14.61 15.76 -21.53
N SER A 230 13.30 15.73 -21.39
CA SER A 230 12.62 14.73 -20.55
C SER A 230 12.16 13.56 -21.39
N GLY A 231 12.24 12.39 -20.81
CA GLY A 231 11.62 11.18 -21.32
C GLY A 231 10.18 11.05 -20.88
N ASP A 232 9.33 10.50 -21.75
CA ASP A 232 8.04 9.95 -21.35
C ASP A 232 8.25 8.44 -21.07
N ALA A 233 7.87 8.02 -19.87
CA ALA A 233 7.85 6.61 -19.47
C ALA A 233 6.44 6.18 -19.06
N THR A 234 6.10 4.94 -19.35
CA THR A 234 4.81 4.33 -19.04
C THR A 234 5.04 3.09 -18.19
N LEU A 235 4.50 3.07 -16.99
CA LEU A 235 4.48 1.88 -16.16
C LEU A 235 3.20 1.10 -16.45
N ILE A 236 3.32 -0.19 -16.69
CA ILE A 236 2.18 -1.09 -16.87
C ILE A 236 2.27 -2.13 -15.77
N LEU A 237 1.32 -2.09 -14.83
CA LEU A 237 1.25 -3.04 -13.74
C LEU A 237 0.23 -4.13 -14.07
N ASP A 238 0.68 -5.37 -14.08
CA ASP A 238 -0.18 -6.54 -14.22
C ASP A 238 -0.84 -6.86 -12.86
N ALA A 239 -2.14 -6.58 -12.76
CA ALA A 239 -2.97 -6.90 -11.59
C ALA A 239 -4.09 -7.89 -11.97
N ARG A 240 -3.84 -8.71 -13.00
CA ARG A 240 -4.75 -9.79 -13.40
C ARG A 240 -4.79 -10.88 -12.34
N LEU A 241 -5.87 -11.66 -12.34
CA LEU A 241 -6.07 -12.78 -11.43
C LEU A 241 -4.95 -13.82 -11.58
N GLU A 242 -4.55 -14.12 -12.82
CA GLU A 242 -3.47 -15.06 -13.14
C GLU A 242 -2.10 -14.57 -12.65
N ALA A 243 -1.93 -13.27 -12.47
CA ALA A 243 -0.70 -12.69 -11.96
C ALA A 243 -0.62 -12.78 -10.42
N ASN A 244 -1.62 -13.35 -9.73
CA ASN A 244 -1.68 -13.45 -8.28
C ASN A 244 -1.01 -14.73 -7.74
N VAL A 245 0.31 -14.66 -7.51
CA VAL A 245 1.09 -15.81 -7.03
C VAL A 245 1.77 -15.46 -5.71
N GLY A 246 1.70 -16.34 -4.72
CA GLY A 246 2.31 -16.16 -3.39
C GLY A 246 1.31 -15.92 -2.25
N LEU A 247 1.82 -15.51 -1.09
CA LEU A 247 1.01 -15.20 0.10
C LEU A 247 0.27 -13.87 -0.06
N ILE A 248 -0.81 -13.67 0.71
CA ILE A 248 -1.61 -12.43 0.67
C ILE A 248 -0.75 -11.17 0.90
N GLU A 249 0.23 -11.23 1.81
CA GLU A 249 1.10 -10.09 2.15
C GLU A 249 2.30 -9.91 1.22
N SER A 250 2.64 -10.92 0.43
CA SER A 250 3.85 -10.95 -0.39
C SER A 250 3.61 -11.62 -1.74
N CYS A 251 2.45 -11.38 -2.35
CA CYS A 251 2.17 -11.91 -3.68
C CYS A 251 2.90 -11.09 -4.76
N SER A 252 3.03 -11.65 -5.96
CA SER A 252 3.65 -11.00 -7.11
C SER A 252 3.03 -9.65 -7.44
N VAL A 253 1.72 -9.45 -7.20
CA VAL A 253 1.07 -8.14 -7.38
C VAL A 253 1.46 -7.15 -6.29
N GLU A 254 1.62 -7.58 -5.02
CA GLU A 254 2.16 -6.71 -3.95
C GLU A 254 3.59 -6.25 -4.27
N HIS A 255 4.44 -7.18 -4.70
CA HIS A 255 5.80 -6.88 -5.15
C HIS A 255 5.80 -5.99 -6.40
N GLY A 256 4.87 -6.23 -7.33
CA GLY A 256 4.70 -5.42 -8.53
C GLY A 256 4.28 -3.98 -8.23
N VAL A 257 3.38 -3.78 -7.26
CA VAL A 257 2.98 -2.44 -6.79
C VAL A 257 4.14 -1.73 -6.11
N ARG A 258 4.90 -2.42 -5.25
CA ARG A 258 6.14 -1.88 -4.64
C ARG A 258 7.16 -1.47 -5.70
N ALA A 259 7.38 -2.32 -6.70
CA ALA A 259 8.28 -2.01 -7.81
C ALA A 259 7.80 -0.81 -8.62
N THR A 260 6.50 -0.75 -8.93
CA THR A 260 5.87 0.37 -9.66
C THR A 260 6.03 1.69 -8.90
N SER A 261 5.72 1.70 -7.59
CA SER A 261 5.89 2.89 -6.73
C SER A 261 7.35 3.34 -6.69
N THR A 262 8.27 2.38 -6.55
CA THR A 262 9.70 2.64 -6.48
C THR A 262 10.25 3.23 -7.79
N ILE A 263 9.92 2.62 -8.92
CA ILE A 263 10.35 3.06 -10.24
C ILE A 263 9.73 4.42 -10.58
N ALA A 264 8.44 4.63 -10.30
CA ALA A 264 7.78 5.92 -10.48
C ALA A 264 8.49 7.04 -9.68
N SER A 265 8.82 6.75 -8.41
CA SER A 265 9.56 7.69 -7.56
C SER A 265 10.92 8.05 -8.18
N GLN A 266 11.64 7.07 -8.72
CA GLN A 266 12.93 7.28 -9.36
C GLN A 266 12.82 8.09 -10.66
N ILE A 267 11.89 7.74 -11.55
CA ILE A 267 11.66 8.47 -12.82
C ILE A 267 11.31 9.95 -12.55
N LEU A 268 10.46 10.20 -11.55
CA LEU A 268 10.07 11.55 -11.16
C LEU A 268 11.22 12.34 -10.51
N LYS A 269 12.06 11.69 -9.69
CA LYS A 269 13.30 12.27 -9.17
C LYS A 269 14.26 12.63 -10.31
N ASP A 270 14.28 11.81 -11.36
CA ASP A 270 15.08 12.04 -12.57
C ASP A 270 14.51 13.13 -13.49
N LYS A 271 13.45 13.84 -13.06
CA LYS A 271 12.73 14.88 -13.81
C LYS A 271 12.20 14.39 -15.16
N ASN A 272 11.78 13.13 -15.22
CA ASN A 272 11.08 12.55 -16.36
C ASN A 272 9.57 12.46 -16.09
N ARG A 273 8.78 12.34 -17.16
CA ARG A 273 7.34 12.12 -17.03
C ARG A 273 7.07 10.64 -16.90
N VAL A 274 6.18 10.29 -15.99
CA VAL A 274 5.74 8.91 -15.83
C VAL A 274 4.23 8.84 -15.80
N GLY A 275 3.67 7.96 -16.61
CA GLY A 275 2.29 7.53 -16.52
C GLY A 275 2.18 6.09 -16.01
N LEU A 276 0.96 5.66 -15.74
CA LEU A 276 0.65 4.34 -15.22
C LEU A 276 -0.57 3.78 -15.95
N ILE A 277 -0.53 2.50 -16.24
CA ILE A 277 -1.68 1.67 -16.62
C ILE A 277 -1.70 0.51 -15.63
N VAL A 278 -2.85 0.23 -15.03
CA VAL A 278 -3.05 -0.99 -14.23
C VAL A 278 -3.98 -1.93 -14.98
N LEU A 279 -3.53 -3.16 -15.21
CA LEU A 279 -4.32 -4.20 -15.86
C LEU A 279 -5.22 -4.84 -14.82
N ARG A 280 -6.44 -4.30 -14.72
CA ARG A 280 -7.53 -4.78 -13.87
C ARG A 280 -8.86 -4.70 -14.62
N ASP A 281 -9.97 -5.10 -13.99
CA ASP A 281 -11.31 -5.13 -14.65
C ASP A 281 -11.80 -3.79 -15.18
N ILE A 282 -11.17 -2.69 -14.75
CA ILE A 282 -11.46 -1.34 -15.20
C ILE A 282 -10.23 -0.76 -15.90
N ILE A 283 -10.48 0.10 -16.90
CA ILE A 283 -9.43 0.93 -17.51
C ILE A 283 -8.94 1.90 -16.43
N ASP A 284 -7.76 1.62 -15.90
CA ASP A 284 -7.14 2.41 -14.85
C ASP A 284 -5.82 3.00 -15.33
N GLU A 285 -5.88 4.28 -15.70
CA GLU A 285 -4.79 4.95 -16.39
C GLU A 285 -4.50 6.32 -15.84
N VAL A 286 -3.22 6.67 -15.89
CA VAL A 286 -2.71 7.97 -15.48
C VAL A 286 -1.76 8.46 -16.57
N TYR A 287 -2.13 9.58 -17.21
CA TYR A 287 -1.27 10.21 -18.21
C TYR A 287 0.09 10.65 -17.63
N PRO A 288 1.16 10.64 -18.45
CA PRO A 288 2.48 11.07 -18.01
C PRO A 288 2.52 12.52 -17.55
N ALA A 289 3.02 12.76 -16.34
CA ALA A 289 3.29 14.10 -15.83
C ALA A 289 4.51 14.11 -14.91
N PHE A 290 4.88 15.30 -14.41
CA PHE A 290 6.06 15.51 -13.58
C PHE A 290 5.74 15.75 -12.11
N GLY A 291 6.79 15.62 -11.30
CA GLY A 291 6.84 16.15 -9.94
C GLY A 291 6.08 15.36 -8.88
N LYS A 292 6.10 15.90 -7.66
CA LYS A 292 5.54 15.23 -6.47
C LYS A 292 4.03 14.99 -6.55
N ARG A 293 3.27 15.90 -7.19
CA ARG A 293 1.82 15.73 -7.38
C ARG A 293 1.51 14.50 -8.22
N GLN A 294 2.31 14.24 -9.26
CA GLN A 294 2.17 13.03 -10.05
C GLN A 294 2.44 11.79 -9.21
N PHE A 295 3.47 11.79 -8.37
CA PHE A 295 3.74 10.67 -7.47
C PHE A 295 2.55 10.37 -6.56
N TYR A 296 1.94 11.39 -5.94
CA TYR A 296 0.76 11.18 -5.09
C TYR A 296 -0.43 10.60 -5.86
N LYS A 297 -0.68 11.07 -7.09
CA LYS A 297 -1.71 10.53 -7.97
C LYS A 297 -1.44 9.05 -8.27
N LEU A 298 -0.22 8.71 -8.66
CA LEU A 298 0.16 7.31 -8.91
C LEU A 298 -0.02 6.43 -7.67
N SER A 299 0.45 6.88 -6.50
CA SER A 299 0.26 6.14 -5.25
C SER A 299 -1.21 5.94 -4.88
N GLU A 300 -2.09 6.87 -5.23
CA GLU A 300 -3.53 6.75 -4.98
C GLU A 300 -4.18 5.69 -5.86
N HIS A 301 -3.82 5.61 -7.14
CA HIS A 301 -4.27 4.54 -8.03
C HIS A 301 -3.75 3.16 -7.58
N LEU A 302 -2.49 3.10 -7.12
CA LEU A 302 -1.87 1.86 -6.59
C LEU A 302 -2.50 1.37 -5.28
N LEU A 303 -3.17 2.25 -4.53
CA LEU A 303 -3.66 1.94 -3.19
C LEU A 303 -4.81 0.92 -3.19
N ASP A 304 -5.68 0.96 -4.20
CA ASP A 304 -6.83 0.05 -4.33
C ASP A 304 -6.58 -1.06 -5.37
N VAL A 305 -5.34 -1.29 -5.79
CA VAL A 305 -5.01 -2.38 -6.71
C VAL A 305 -5.22 -3.70 -6.00
N LYS A 306 -6.12 -4.53 -6.56
CA LYS A 306 -6.36 -5.91 -6.14
C LYS A 306 -6.10 -6.84 -7.32
N PRO A 307 -5.59 -8.06 -7.05
CA PRO A 307 -5.22 -9.01 -8.08
C PRO A 307 -6.44 -9.79 -8.59
N LEU A 308 -7.42 -9.07 -9.14
CA LEU A 308 -8.72 -9.62 -9.56
C LEU A 308 -9.00 -9.37 -11.05
N GLY A 309 -8.08 -8.74 -11.78
CA GLY A 309 -8.29 -8.37 -13.17
C GLY A 309 -8.53 -9.55 -14.10
N LEU A 310 -9.52 -9.44 -14.96
CA LEU A 310 -9.89 -10.43 -15.97
C LEU A 310 -9.61 -9.94 -17.40
N LEU A 311 -9.16 -8.70 -17.57
CA LEU A 311 -8.79 -8.19 -18.90
C LEU A 311 -7.59 -8.99 -19.45
N PRO A 312 -7.69 -9.57 -20.66
CA PRO A 312 -6.57 -10.23 -21.30
C PRO A 312 -5.40 -9.27 -21.55
N PHE A 313 -4.17 -9.79 -21.52
CA PHE A 313 -2.98 -8.96 -21.72
C PHE A 313 -2.93 -8.30 -23.11
N GLU A 314 -3.51 -8.93 -24.13
CA GLU A 314 -3.57 -8.40 -25.50
C GLU A 314 -4.15 -6.98 -25.57
N ASN A 315 -4.99 -6.62 -24.60
CA ASN A 315 -5.59 -5.29 -24.51
C ASN A 315 -4.58 -4.17 -24.22
N VAL A 316 -3.40 -4.51 -23.69
CA VAL A 316 -2.32 -3.55 -23.44
C VAL A 316 -1.95 -2.80 -24.72
N GLY A 317 -1.95 -3.46 -25.88
CA GLY A 317 -1.53 -2.84 -27.14
C GLY A 317 -2.35 -1.61 -27.52
N TRP A 318 -3.68 -1.68 -27.40
CA TRP A 318 -4.56 -0.54 -27.69
C TRP A 318 -4.52 0.51 -26.57
N MET A 319 -4.42 0.09 -25.31
CA MET A 319 -4.30 1.01 -24.16
C MET A 319 -3.00 1.81 -24.19
N VAL A 320 -1.89 1.24 -24.66
CA VAL A 320 -0.65 1.98 -24.78
C VAL A 320 -0.71 2.97 -25.94
N THR A 321 -1.21 2.52 -27.09
CA THR A 321 -1.12 3.28 -28.35
C THR A 321 -2.10 4.45 -28.42
N GLY A 322 -3.24 4.38 -27.72
CA GLY A 322 -4.18 5.50 -27.60
C GLY A 322 -3.72 6.60 -26.65
N TYR A 323 -2.86 6.28 -25.68
CA TYR A 323 -2.62 7.12 -24.51
C TYR A 323 -1.19 7.63 -24.39
N PHE A 324 -0.24 6.93 -25.00
CA PHE A 324 1.18 7.20 -24.83
C PHE A 324 1.88 7.46 -26.16
N PRO A 325 2.73 8.50 -26.20
CA PRO A 325 3.42 8.89 -27.41
C PRO A 325 4.34 7.78 -27.94
N LEU A 326 4.44 7.67 -29.27
CA LEU A 326 5.42 6.83 -29.94
C LEU A 326 6.85 7.10 -29.44
N GLU A 327 7.67 6.05 -29.40
CA GLU A 327 9.09 6.08 -28.98
C GLU A 327 9.32 6.42 -27.49
N SER A 328 8.28 6.27 -26.65
CA SER A 328 8.39 6.30 -25.18
C SER A 328 8.92 4.98 -24.62
N GLN A 329 9.42 5.02 -23.38
CA GLN A 329 9.84 3.82 -22.66
C GLN A 329 8.64 3.18 -21.96
N ILE A 330 8.45 1.88 -22.19
CA ILE A 330 7.41 1.10 -21.54
C ILE A 330 8.08 0.17 -20.54
N ILE A 331 7.67 0.24 -19.29
CA ILE A 331 8.12 -0.67 -18.23
C ILE A 331 6.92 -1.50 -17.80
N ILE A 332 6.94 -2.78 -18.12
CA ILE A 332 5.90 -3.74 -17.79
C ILE A 332 6.32 -4.46 -16.52
N ILE A 333 5.48 -4.46 -15.50
CA ILE A 333 5.66 -5.17 -14.25
C ILE A 333 4.63 -6.31 -14.22
N SER A 334 5.07 -7.54 -14.49
CA SER A 334 4.21 -8.73 -14.61
C SER A 334 4.97 -9.99 -14.20
N SER A 335 4.31 -10.93 -13.52
CA SER A 335 4.89 -12.23 -13.15
C SER A 335 5.12 -13.16 -14.36
N LEU A 336 4.69 -12.77 -15.57
CA LEU A 336 4.86 -13.55 -16.81
C LEU A 336 4.23 -14.94 -16.71
N THR A 337 2.97 -15.00 -16.30
CA THR A 337 2.24 -16.26 -16.10
C THR A 337 1.62 -16.82 -17.37
N ASP A 338 1.41 -15.99 -18.39
CA ASP A 338 0.82 -16.36 -19.68
C ASP A 338 1.79 -16.14 -20.87
N ARG A 339 1.61 -16.93 -21.93
CA ARG A 339 2.40 -16.82 -23.18
C ARG A 339 1.87 -15.74 -24.13
N ASP A 340 0.62 -15.31 -23.98
CA ASP A 340 -0.01 -14.28 -24.83
C ASP A 340 0.69 -12.92 -24.72
N ILE A 341 1.49 -12.74 -23.67
CA ILE A 341 2.35 -11.57 -23.48
C ILE A 341 3.40 -11.41 -24.59
N ILE A 342 3.85 -12.50 -25.23
CA ILE A 342 4.91 -12.49 -26.25
C ILE A 342 4.49 -11.69 -27.48
N THR A 343 3.31 -11.96 -28.02
CA THR A 343 2.79 -11.29 -29.22
C THR A 343 2.61 -9.80 -28.95
N THR A 344 2.02 -9.47 -27.80
CA THR A 344 1.77 -8.09 -27.37
C THR A 344 3.06 -7.29 -27.19
N ILE A 345 4.07 -7.86 -26.54
CA ILE A 345 5.40 -7.22 -26.39
C ILE A 345 6.09 -7.07 -27.75
N GLY A 346 6.02 -8.09 -28.59
CA GLY A 346 6.54 -8.04 -29.96
C GLY A 346 5.93 -6.89 -30.77
N ASP A 347 4.62 -6.71 -30.69
CA ASP A 347 3.89 -5.63 -31.36
C ASP A 347 4.27 -4.24 -30.85
N LEU A 348 4.44 -4.08 -29.54
CA LEU A 348 4.92 -2.82 -28.94
C LEU A 348 6.34 -2.49 -29.42
N CYS A 349 7.25 -3.46 -29.43
CA CYS A 349 8.59 -3.26 -29.95
C CYS A 349 8.60 -2.95 -31.45
N ALA A 350 7.76 -3.61 -32.25
CA ALA A 350 7.62 -3.35 -33.68
C ALA A 350 7.10 -1.92 -33.99
N ARG A 351 6.27 -1.36 -33.10
CA ARG A 351 5.80 0.03 -33.18
C ARG A 351 6.86 1.06 -32.74
N GLY A 352 8.02 0.62 -32.28
CA GLY A 352 9.16 1.48 -31.93
C GLY A 352 9.25 1.89 -30.46
N TYR A 353 8.47 1.29 -29.56
CA TYR A 353 8.60 1.52 -28.12
C TYR A 353 9.84 0.82 -27.55
N ASP A 354 10.44 1.40 -26.50
CA ASP A 354 11.52 0.74 -25.75
C ASP A 354 10.94 -0.02 -24.56
N VAL A 355 10.78 -1.34 -24.70
CA VAL A 355 10.09 -2.18 -23.70
C VAL A 355 11.10 -2.82 -22.74
N VAL A 356 10.86 -2.64 -21.45
CA VAL A 356 11.52 -3.33 -20.35
C VAL A 356 10.47 -4.08 -19.55
N VAL A 357 10.69 -5.35 -19.29
CA VAL A 357 9.83 -6.18 -18.46
C VAL A 357 10.55 -6.46 -17.14
N ILE A 358 9.87 -6.22 -16.02
CA ILE A 358 10.33 -6.56 -14.68
C ILE A 358 9.37 -7.61 -14.15
N SER A 359 9.90 -8.78 -13.86
CA SER A 359 9.10 -9.93 -13.47
C SER A 359 9.46 -10.38 -12.07
N PRO A 360 8.61 -10.13 -11.05
CA PRO A 360 8.77 -10.80 -9.77
C PRO A 360 8.56 -12.30 -9.98
N SER A 361 9.56 -13.11 -9.67
CA SER A 361 9.56 -14.54 -9.99
C SER A 361 8.44 -15.29 -9.26
N PRO A 362 7.41 -15.81 -9.98
CA PRO A 362 6.30 -16.52 -9.36
C PRO A 362 6.77 -17.86 -8.75
N ILE A 363 7.79 -18.48 -9.34
CA ILE A 363 8.34 -19.77 -8.86
C ILE A 363 8.93 -19.63 -7.46
N LYS A 364 9.66 -18.53 -7.21
CA LYS A 364 10.22 -18.23 -5.88
C LYS A 364 9.11 -18.00 -4.86
N LEU A 365 8.06 -17.27 -5.25
CA LEU A 365 6.90 -17.01 -4.39
C LEU A 365 6.10 -18.27 -4.06
N GLU A 366 5.95 -19.20 -5.02
CA GLU A 366 5.29 -20.50 -4.78
C GLU A 366 6.11 -21.43 -3.89
N SER A 367 7.44 -21.41 -4.02
CA SER A 367 8.30 -22.26 -3.21
C SER A 367 8.14 -22.03 -1.69
N CYS A 368 7.76 -20.81 -1.30
CA CYS A 368 7.48 -20.46 0.09
C CYS A 368 6.15 -21.02 0.64
N LEU A 369 5.24 -21.49 -0.23
CA LEU A 369 3.91 -21.95 0.16
C LEU A 369 3.84 -23.46 0.43
N VAL A 370 4.89 -24.21 0.10
CA VAL A 370 4.75 -25.64 -0.20
C VAL A 370 5.91 -26.47 0.40
N ASP A 371 5.60 -27.57 1.09
CA ASP A 371 6.61 -28.48 1.65
C ASP A 371 7.42 -29.22 0.58
N ASP A 372 8.71 -29.44 0.86
CA ASP A 372 9.68 -30.16 0.03
C ASP A 372 9.36 -31.66 -0.07
N THR A 373 8.74 -32.04 -1.19
CA THR A 373 8.54 -33.46 -1.59
C THR A 373 9.22 -33.69 -2.94
N PRO A 374 9.73 -34.90 -3.23
CA PRO A 374 10.49 -35.16 -4.45
C PRO A 374 9.68 -34.91 -5.73
N GLU A 375 8.36 -35.18 -5.72
CA GLU A 375 7.46 -34.88 -6.83
C GLU A 375 7.38 -33.37 -7.09
N ARG A 376 7.36 -32.57 -6.02
CA ARG A 376 7.30 -31.10 -6.12
C ARG A 376 8.61 -30.48 -6.53
N THR A 377 9.74 -31.04 -6.10
CA THR A 377 11.05 -30.62 -6.62
C THR A 377 11.12 -30.82 -8.14
N MET A 378 10.56 -31.92 -8.65
CA MET A 378 10.47 -32.16 -10.10
C MET A 378 9.52 -31.17 -10.78
N ALA A 379 8.35 -30.90 -10.21
CA ALA A 379 7.40 -29.91 -10.73
C ALA A 379 8.00 -28.49 -10.78
N SER A 380 8.66 -28.05 -9.70
CA SER A 380 9.37 -26.77 -9.64
C SER A 380 10.44 -26.67 -10.72
N ARG A 381 11.21 -27.74 -10.95
CA ARG A 381 12.21 -27.78 -12.02
C ARG A 381 11.59 -27.71 -13.43
N ILE A 382 10.42 -28.30 -13.64
CA ILE A 382 9.67 -28.17 -14.91
C ILE A 382 9.23 -26.71 -15.11
N LEU A 383 8.65 -26.09 -14.08
CA LEU A 383 8.24 -24.68 -14.13
C LEU A 383 9.43 -23.74 -14.37
N GLU A 384 10.59 -23.99 -13.76
CA GLU A 384 11.82 -23.25 -14.02
C GLU A 384 12.23 -23.35 -15.49
N LEU A 385 12.21 -24.55 -16.07
CA LEU A 385 12.54 -24.75 -17.50
C LEU A 385 11.52 -24.06 -18.42
N GLU A 386 10.23 -24.10 -18.09
CA GLU A 386 9.20 -23.40 -18.87
C GLU A 386 9.38 -21.88 -18.81
N ARG A 387 9.70 -21.35 -17.62
CA ARG A 387 9.99 -19.92 -17.42
C ARG A 387 11.25 -19.50 -18.17
N ASP A 388 12.32 -20.27 -18.11
CA ASP A 388 13.56 -19.99 -18.84
C ASP A 388 13.30 -19.94 -20.36
N ASN A 389 12.47 -20.85 -20.87
CA ASN A 389 12.06 -20.84 -22.27
C ASN A 389 11.25 -19.58 -22.62
N LEU A 390 10.27 -19.21 -21.79
CA LEU A 390 9.47 -17.99 -21.96
C LEU A 390 10.34 -16.73 -21.96
N ILE A 391 11.26 -16.61 -21.00
CA ILE A 391 12.21 -15.51 -20.89
C ILE A 391 13.13 -15.47 -22.11
N SER A 392 13.62 -16.63 -22.58
CA SER A 392 14.45 -16.72 -23.79
C SER A 392 13.71 -16.21 -25.03
N GLU A 393 12.44 -16.58 -25.22
CA GLU A 393 11.61 -16.09 -26.32
C GLU A 393 11.37 -14.58 -26.24
N LEU A 394 10.97 -14.09 -25.08
CA LEU A 394 10.71 -12.66 -24.85
C LEU A 394 11.99 -11.80 -24.99
N SER A 395 13.17 -12.35 -24.65
CA SER A 395 14.44 -11.63 -24.68
C SER A 395 14.87 -11.23 -26.10
N LYS A 396 14.27 -11.86 -27.12
CA LYS A 396 14.42 -11.50 -28.54
C LYS A 396 13.80 -10.14 -28.86
N TYR A 397 12.76 -9.74 -28.13
CA TYR A 397 11.99 -8.53 -28.37
C TYR A 397 12.29 -7.41 -27.37
N ALA A 398 12.31 -7.75 -26.08
CA ALA A 398 12.38 -6.79 -24.98
C ALA A 398 13.45 -7.19 -23.96
N ARG A 399 13.89 -6.23 -23.15
CA ARG A 399 14.77 -6.55 -22.03
C ARG A 399 13.94 -7.09 -20.87
N ILE A 400 14.34 -8.22 -20.31
CA ILE A 400 13.66 -8.85 -19.17
C ILE A 400 14.56 -8.82 -17.96
N VAL A 401 13.97 -8.46 -16.84
CA VAL A 401 14.57 -8.51 -15.52
C VAL A 401 13.77 -9.52 -14.73
N ASP A 402 14.26 -10.74 -14.65
CA ASP A 402 13.72 -11.72 -13.71
C ASP A 402 14.25 -11.39 -12.32
N TRP A 403 13.34 -11.00 -11.44
CA TRP A 403 13.65 -10.45 -10.12
C TRP A 403 13.20 -11.43 -9.06
N ASP A 404 14.12 -11.82 -8.18
CA ASP A 404 13.80 -12.53 -6.96
C ASP A 404 13.15 -11.57 -5.94
N PRO A 405 11.87 -11.75 -5.57
CA PRO A 405 11.15 -10.82 -4.69
C PRO A 405 11.75 -10.63 -3.30
N ASP A 406 12.60 -11.56 -2.85
CA ASP A 406 13.33 -11.45 -1.58
C ASP A 406 14.54 -10.50 -1.68
N ASP A 407 15.07 -10.29 -2.89
CA ASP A 407 16.17 -9.36 -3.13
C ASP A 407 15.67 -7.91 -3.31
N PRO A 408 16.43 -6.90 -2.85
CA PRO A 408 16.12 -5.50 -3.14
C PRO A 408 16.03 -5.23 -4.65
N LEU A 409 14.98 -4.53 -5.09
CA LEU A 409 14.74 -4.23 -6.51
C LEU A 409 15.89 -3.45 -7.15
N ALA A 410 16.59 -2.65 -6.35
CA ALA A 410 17.77 -1.91 -6.79
C ALA A 410 18.87 -2.82 -7.38
N ASN A 411 19.01 -4.06 -6.89
CA ASN A 411 20.00 -5.02 -7.40
C ASN A 411 19.60 -5.54 -8.78
N ALA A 412 18.34 -5.93 -8.96
CA ALA A 412 17.80 -6.39 -10.23
C ALA A 412 17.92 -5.30 -11.32
N LEU A 413 17.68 -4.03 -10.97
CA LEU A 413 17.76 -2.91 -11.92
C LEU A 413 19.19 -2.46 -12.27
N ARG A 414 20.22 -2.81 -11.48
CA ARG A 414 21.63 -2.50 -11.85
C ARG A 414 22.10 -3.28 -13.07
N GLY A 415 21.64 -4.53 -13.23
CA GLY A 415 21.92 -5.32 -14.43
C GLY A 415 21.43 -4.64 -15.71
N VAL A 416 20.31 -3.90 -15.60
CA VAL A 416 19.70 -3.14 -16.70
C VAL A 416 20.58 -1.97 -17.12
N SER A 417 21.10 -1.17 -16.17
CA SER A 417 21.84 0.06 -16.48
C SER A 417 23.22 -0.20 -17.09
N ALA A 418 23.90 -1.28 -16.69
CA ALA A 418 25.19 -1.67 -17.26
C ALA A 418 25.09 -2.05 -18.76
N SER A 419 23.95 -2.60 -19.18
CA SER A 419 23.71 -2.98 -20.58
C SER A 419 23.28 -1.80 -21.48
N LEU A 420 22.74 -0.72 -20.90
CA LEU A 420 22.37 0.51 -21.63
C LEU A 420 23.59 1.28 -22.15
N ASN A 421 24.75 1.16 -21.50
CA ASN A 421 25.99 1.84 -21.90
C ASN A 421 26.82 1.09 -22.96
N ARG A 422 26.39 -0.09 -23.41
CA ARG A 422 27.14 -0.95 -24.36
C ARG A 422 26.63 -0.90 -25.82
N ARG A 423 25.80 0.08 -26.20
CA ARG A 423 25.38 0.27 -27.60
C ARG A 423 25.59 1.69 -28.09
#